data_AF-A0A938VNQ4-F1
#
_entry.id   AF-A0A938VNQ4-F1
#
_cell.length_a   1.000
_cell.length_b   1.000
_cell.length_c   1.000
_cell.angle_alpha   90.00
_cell.angle_beta   90.00
_cell.angle_gamma   90.00
#
_symmetry.space_group_name_H-M   'P 1'
#
loop_
_entity.id
_entity.type
_entity.pdbx_description
1 polymer ?
#
loop_
_entity_poly.entity_id
_entity_poly.type
_entity_poly.pdbx_seq_one_letter_code
_entity_poly.pdbx_strand_id
1 'polypeptide(L)'
;MTTQKITIEPVTRIEGHAKVTIHMKDDNTVDHAYMHVNEFRGFEKFCEGRLYFEMPQITPRICGICPVSHHLAAAKACDALTGQIPPRPASLLRELMHMGQIVQSHGMHFFELAGPDLLLGFDAAPEIRNVVGLIGANPELTVKAVQLRKFGQEIIKTLGGRKIHPVFAVPGGVNKSMTVEERDNILNGVDTAIDTLKVGLQIMKDWAAKNMEDINKFAVFPTGYFGLTTPENGLELYDGDIRLISREGKELERFTGANYLDHIAEHVEPWSYLKFP
;
A
#
# COMPACT_ATOMS: atom_id res chain seq x y z
N MET A 1 38.40 0.41 5.49
CA MET A 1 38.24 -0.58 4.41
C MET A 1 37.05 -1.44 4.79
N THR A 2 36.13 -1.76 3.87
CA THR A 2 35.08 -2.75 4.15
C THR A 2 35.73 -4.11 4.24
N THR A 3 35.57 -4.81 5.35
CA THR A 3 36.28 -6.08 5.57
C THR A 3 35.36 -7.29 5.63
N GLN A 4 34.05 -7.06 5.81
CA GLN A 4 33.03 -8.07 5.62
C GLN A 4 31.74 -7.45 5.06
N LYS A 5 31.02 -8.22 4.24
CA LYS A 5 29.69 -7.88 3.74
C LYS A 5 28.69 -8.96 4.15
N ILE A 6 27.68 -8.59 4.93
CA ILE A 6 26.53 -9.44 5.25
C ILE A 6 25.43 -9.14 4.23
N THR A 7 24.77 -10.18 3.72
CA THR A 7 23.68 -10.04 2.73
C THR A 7 22.44 -10.79 3.21
N ILE A 8 21.31 -10.10 3.23
CA ILE A 8 19.98 -10.66 3.48
C ILE A 8 19.25 -10.68 2.15
N GLU A 9 19.15 -11.86 1.53
CA GLU A 9 18.55 -12.05 0.21
C GLU A 9 17.81 -13.40 0.14
N PRO A 10 16.50 -13.43 -0.17
CA PRO A 10 15.62 -12.27 -0.33
C PRO A 10 15.24 -11.63 1.01
N VAL A 11 14.82 -10.36 0.99
CA VAL A 11 13.98 -9.83 2.08
C VAL A 11 12.64 -10.56 2.03
N THR A 12 12.26 -11.21 3.11
CA THR A 12 11.04 -12.03 3.18
C THR A 12 9.85 -11.25 3.74
N ARG A 13 8.62 -11.71 3.43
CA ARG A 13 7.34 -11.12 3.87
C ARG A 13 7.14 -9.65 3.44
N ILE A 14 7.69 -9.30 2.28
CA ILE A 14 7.40 -8.05 1.56
C ILE A 14 6.76 -8.37 0.20
N GLU A 15 6.23 -7.35 -0.47
CA GLU A 15 5.92 -7.44 -1.90
C GLU A 15 7.14 -6.99 -2.72
N GLY A 16 7.35 -7.63 -3.88
CA GLY A 16 8.48 -7.37 -4.76
C GLY A 16 9.78 -8.07 -4.34
N HIS A 17 10.87 -7.68 -5.00
CA HIS A 17 12.19 -8.27 -4.83
C HIS A 17 13.19 -7.26 -4.29
N ALA A 18 13.64 -7.48 -3.05
CA ALA A 18 14.68 -6.68 -2.42
C ALA A 18 15.75 -7.55 -1.77
N LYS A 19 16.94 -6.97 -1.60
CA LYS A 19 17.98 -7.48 -0.70
C LYS A 19 18.49 -6.34 0.17
N VAL A 20 19.00 -6.68 1.34
CA VAL A 20 19.74 -5.75 2.19
C VAL A 20 21.20 -6.18 2.25
N THR A 21 22.12 -5.24 2.07
CA THR A 21 23.55 -5.48 2.30
C THR A 21 24.05 -4.61 3.45
N ILE A 22 24.85 -5.20 4.33
CA ILE A 22 25.42 -4.55 5.51
C ILE A 22 26.94 -4.69 5.40
N HIS A 23 27.61 -3.55 5.28
CA HIS A 23 29.05 -3.43 5.13
C HIS A 23 29.65 -3.19 6.51
N MET A 24 30.53 -4.08 6.95
CA MET A 24 31.16 -4.06 8.27
C MET A 24 32.57 -3.48 8.21
N LYS A 25 32.98 -2.82 9.29
CA LYS A 25 34.37 -2.41 9.57
C LYS A 25 35.12 -3.52 10.31
N ASP A 26 36.44 -3.36 10.40
CA ASP A 26 37.34 -4.27 11.12
C ASP A 26 37.06 -4.39 12.62
N ASP A 27 36.45 -3.36 13.22
CA ASP A 27 36.08 -3.34 14.63
C ASP A 27 34.70 -3.96 14.90
N ASN A 28 34.13 -4.66 13.92
CA ASN A 28 32.78 -5.26 13.94
C ASN A 28 31.63 -4.25 14.06
N THR A 29 31.85 -2.96 13.77
CA THR A 29 30.77 -1.98 13.64
C THR A 29 30.25 -1.90 12.20
N VAL A 30 29.00 -1.46 12.04
CA VAL A 30 28.41 -1.22 10.72
C VAL A 30 29.00 0.06 10.12
N ASP A 31 29.48 -0.03 8.88
CA ASP A 31 29.89 1.10 8.06
C ASP A 31 28.69 1.69 7.31
N HIS A 32 28.06 0.86 6.48
CA HIS A 32 26.91 1.24 5.65
C HIS A 32 25.92 0.08 5.54
N ALA A 33 24.63 0.39 5.40
CA ALA A 33 23.60 -0.57 5.04
C ALA A 33 22.79 -0.03 3.85
N TYR A 34 22.49 -0.90 2.89
CA TYR A 34 21.80 -0.54 1.65
C TYR A 34 20.60 -1.47 1.42
N MET A 35 19.46 -0.91 1.01
CA MET A 35 18.27 -1.64 0.55
C MET A 35 18.19 -1.60 -0.97
N HIS A 36 18.52 -2.70 -1.63
CA HIS A 36 18.49 -2.79 -3.09
C HIS A 36 17.15 -3.34 -3.56
N VAL A 37 16.51 -2.67 -4.50
CA VAL A 37 15.40 -3.23 -5.28
C VAL A 37 15.96 -3.72 -6.61
N ASN A 38 15.87 -5.02 -6.86
CA ASN A 38 16.58 -5.69 -7.97
C ASN A 38 15.67 -6.00 -9.17
N GLU A 39 14.46 -5.45 -9.19
CA GLU A 39 13.47 -5.70 -10.24
C GLU A 39 13.23 -4.47 -11.12
N PHE A 40 13.18 -4.68 -12.43
CA PHE A 40 12.83 -3.68 -13.43
C PHE A 40 11.88 -4.28 -14.48
N ARG A 41 10.79 -3.56 -14.79
CA ARG A 41 9.79 -3.99 -15.78
C ARG A 41 9.54 -3.00 -16.91
N GLY A 42 9.97 -1.75 -16.78
CA GLY A 42 9.90 -0.75 -17.86
C GLY A 42 8.49 -0.32 -18.30
N PHE A 43 7.49 -0.31 -17.41
CA PHE A 43 6.10 0.07 -17.71
C PHE A 43 5.97 1.40 -18.42
N GLU A 44 6.67 2.43 -17.95
CA GLU A 44 6.64 3.77 -18.55
C GLU A 44 7.01 3.73 -20.03
N LYS A 45 8.05 2.96 -20.39
CA LYS A 45 8.55 2.88 -21.76
C LYS A 45 7.68 2.01 -22.66
N PHE A 46 7.27 0.82 -22.21
CA PHE A 46 6.50 -0.08 -23.09
C PHE A 46 5.06 0.39 -23.31
N CYS A 47 4.54 1.26 -22.44
CA CYS A 47 3.23 1.87 -22.63
C CYS A 47 3.19 2.92 -23.74
N GLU A 48 4.34 3.41 -24.23
CA GLU A 48 4.39 4.32 -25.38
C GLU A 48 3.76 3.66 -26.63
N GLY A 49 2.90 4.39 -27.33
CA GLY A 49 2.18 3.89 -28.51
C GLY A 49 0.95 3.02 -28.20
N ARG A 50 0.66 2.72 -26.93
CA ARG A 50 -0.58 2.07 -26.51
C ARG A 50 -1.74 3.07 -26.51
N LEU A 51 -2.96 2.55 -26.62
CA LEU A 51 -4.15 3.41 -26.54
C LEU A 51 -4.40 3.78 -25.08
N TYR A 52 -4.74 5.05 -24.82
CA TYR A 52 -4.88 5.55 -23.45
C TYR A 52 -5.90 4.73 -22.63
N PHE A 53 -7.00 4.28 -23.24
CA PHE A 53 -8.03 3.49 -22.59
C PHE A 53 -7.59 2.04 -22.25
N GLU A 54 -6.42 1.60 -22.72
CA GLU A 54 -5.81 0.34 -22.28
C GLU A 54 -5.07 0.50 -20.94
N MET A 55 -4.72 1.73 -20.52
CA MET A 55 -3.94 1.97 -19.30
C MET A 55 -4.59 1.42 -18.03
N PRO A 56 -5.93 1.55 -17.82
CA PRO A 56 -6.59 0.91 -16.68
C PRO A 56 -6.52 -0.62 -16.71
N GLN A 57 -6.16 -1.25 -17.82
CA GLN A 57 -5.94 -2.70 -17.93
C GLN A 57 -4.46 -3.09 -17.87
N ILE A 58 -3.55 -2.23 -18.32
CA ILE A 58 -2.12 -2.51 -18.30
C ILE A 58 -1.54 -2.24 -16.90
N THR A 59 -1.76 -1.05 -16.34
CA THR A 59 -1.14 -0.61 -15.08
C THR A 59 -1.47 -1.48 -13.86
N PRO A 60 -2.64 -2.14 -13.72
CA PRO A 60 -2.86 -3.06 -12.60
C PRO A 60 -1.88 -4.24 -12.55
N ARG A 61 -1.15 -4.54 -13.62
CA ARG A 61 -0.14 -5.62 -13.67
C ARG A 61 1.22 -5.20 -13.10
N ILE A 62 1.35 -3.95 -12.64
CA ILE A 62 2.53 -3.49 -11.91
C ILE A 62 2.65 -4.25 -10.58
N CYS A 63 1.55 -4.43 -9.85
CA CYS A 63 1.53 -5.07 -8.55
C CYS A 63 0.27 -5.93 -8.34
N GLY A 64 0.43 -7.09 -7.69
CA GLY A 64 -0.67 -7.99 -7.37
C GLY A 64 -1.51 -7.58 -6.14
N ILE A 65 -0.98 -6.71 -5.28
CA ILE A 65 -1.62 -6.27 -4.03
C ILE A 65 -2.39 -4.97 -4.20
N CYS A 66 -1.85 -4.01 -4.96
CA CYS A 66 -2.47 -2.71 -5.22
C CYS A 66 -3.00 -2.50 -6.66
N PRO A 67 -3.57 -3.52 -7.35
CA PRO A 67 -4.00 -3.37 -8.74
C PRO A 67 -5.16 -2.38 -8.90
N VAL A 68 -5.99 -2.20 -7.87
CA VAL A 68 -7.09 -1.23 -7.87
C VAL A 68 -6.55 0.20 -7.87
N SER A 69 -5.49 0.52 -7.11
CA SER A 69 -4.90 1.87 -7.09
C SER A 69 -4.40 2.24 -8.48
N HIS A 70 -3.67 1.33 -9.13
CA HIS A 70 -3.21 1.54 -10.50
C HIS A 70 -4.39 1.67 -11.49
N HIS A 71 -5.41 0.81 -11.36
CA HIS A 71 -6.61 0.86 -12.20
C HIS A 71 -7.31 2.23 -12.13
N LEU A 72 -7.51 2.73 -10.91
CA LEU A 72 -8.19 3.99 -10.65
C LEU A 72 -7.33 5.20 -10.99
N ALA A 73 -6.03 5.18 -10.68
CA ALA A 73 -5.09 6.24 -11.07
C ALA A 73 -5.03 6.39 -12.61
N ALA A 74 -4.91 5.27 -13.33
CA ALA A 74 -4.94 5.28 -14.79
C ALA A 74 -6.29 5.76 -15.35
N ALA A 75 -7.41 5.36 -14.73
CA ALA A 75 -8.73 5.84 -15.14
C ALA A 75 -8.88 7.36 -14.92
N LYS A 76 -8.44 7.89 -13.77
CA LYS A 76 -8.42 9.35 -13.50
C LYS A 76 -7.54 10.10 -14.51
N ALA A 77 -6.39 9.55 -14.90
CA ALA A 77 -5.55 10.14 -15.94
C ALA A 77 -6.26 10.15 -17.31
N CYS A 78 -7.00 9.09 -17.65
CA CYS A 78 -7.79 9.03 -18.89
C CYS A 78 -8.97 10.02 -18.89
N ASP A 79 -9.63 10.18 -17.74
CA ASP A 79 -10.71 11.16 -17.55
C ASP A 79 -10.19 12.58 -17.83
N ALA A 80 -9.06 12.93 -17.21
CA ALA A 80 -8.41 14.22 -17.42
C ALA A 80 -7.99 14.42 -18.89
N LEU A 81 -7.36 13.41 -19.51
CA LEU A 81 -6.95 13.45 -20.92
C LEU A 81 -8.12 13.71 -21.88
N THR A 82 -9.28 13.13 -21.58
CA THR A 82 -10.48 13.21 -22.43
C THR A 82 -11.41 14.37 -22.08
N GLY A 83 -11.11 15.13 -21.01
CA GLY A 83 -11.99 16.17 -20.49
C GLY A 83 -13.32 15.63 -19.94
N GLN A 84 -13.40 14.35 -19.59
CA GLN A 84 -14.62 13.70 -19.11
C GLN A 84 -14.62 13.67 -17.59
N ILE A 85 -15.59 14.36 -16.98
CA ILE A 85 -15.78 14.31 -15.53
C ILE A 85 -16.74 13.16 -15.21
N PRO A 86 -16.32 12.15 -14.42
CA PRO A 86 -17.21 11.07 -14.01
C PRO A 86 -18.45 11.61 -13.28
N PRO A 87 -19.66 11.09 -13.57
CA PRO A 87 -20.84 11.48 -12.82
C PRO A 87 -20.69 11.02 -11.36
N ARG A 88 -21.29 11.75 -10.42
CA ARG A 88 -21.17 11.48 -8.97
C ARG A 88 -21.31 10.00 -8.58
N PRO A 89 -22.29 9.22 -9.10
CA PRO A 89 -22.37 7.80 -8.77
C PRO A 89 -21.13 6.99 -9.18
N ALA A 90 -20.52 7.30 -10.33
CA ALA A 90 -19.30 6.63 -10.78
C ALA A 90 -18.11 6.94 -9.86
N SER A 91 -17.95 8.20 -9.45
CA SER A 91 -16.90 8.61 -8.50
C SER A 91 -17.03 7.87 -7.17
N LEU A 92 -18.24 7.80 -6.61
CA LEU A 92 -18.49 7.08 -5.35
C LEU A 92 -18.24 5.58 -5.46
N LEU A 93 -18.55 4.96 -6.60
CA LEU A 93 -18.28 3.53 -6.81
C LEU A 93 -16.78 3.26 -6.97
N ARG A 94 -16.04 4.14 -7.64
CA ARG A 94 -14.57 4.06 -7.72
C ARG A 94 -13.93 4.22 -6.35
N GLU A 95 -14.40 5.19 -5.56
CA GLU A 95 -13.96 5.39 -4.17
C GLU A 95 -14.27 4.18 -3.30
N LEU A 96 -15.48 3.60 -3.39
CA LEU A 96 -15.84 2.37 -2.69
C LEU A 96 -14.91 1.21 -3.04
N MET A 97 -14.59 1.04 -4.33
CA MET A 97 -13.60 0.05 -4.76
C MET A 97 -12.23 0.31 -4.13
N HIS A 98 -11.81 1.58 -4.07
CA HIS A 98 -10.55 1.97 -3.43
C HIS A 98 -10.56 1.67 -1.94
N MET A 99 -11.66 1.93 -1.23
CA MET A 99 -11.78 1.59 0.20
C MET A 99 -11.70 0.07 0.44
N GLY A 100 -12.31 -0.73 -0.43
CA GLY A 100 -12.13 -2.18 -0.42
C GLY A 100 -10.66 -2.60 -0.58
N GLN A 101 -9.91 -1.90 -1.44
CA GLN A 101 -8.47 -2.11 -1.61
C GLN A 101 -7.65 -1.74 -0.37
N ILE A 102 -7.94 -0.62 0.28
CA ILE A 102 -7.25 -0.18 1.49
C ILE A 102 -7.47 -1.22 2.61
N VAL A 103 -8.72 -1.64 2.83
CA VAL A 103 -9.06 -2.63 3.85
C VAL A 103 -8.34 -3.96 3.61
N GLN A 104 -8.40 -4.51 2.39
CA GLN A 104 -7.73 -5.78 2.12
C GLN A 104 -6.20 -5.68 2.20
N SER A 105 -5.61 -4.58 1.74
CA SER A 105 -4.16 -4.41 1.70
C SER A 105 -3.60 -4.21 3.10
N HIS A 106 -4.20 -3.32 3.91
CA HIS A 106 -3.74 -3.06 5.27
C HIS A 106 -4.01 -4.25 6.18
N GLY A 107 -5.17 -4.90 6.07
CA GLY A 107 -5.48 -6.12 6.81
C GLY A 107 -4.46 -7.22 6.53
N MET A 108 -4.17 -7.49 5.25
CA MET A 108 -3.16 -8.48 4.85
C MET A 108 -1.77 -8.10 5.35
N HIS A 109 -1.32 -6.86 5.16
CA HIS A 109 0.00 -6.45 5.63
C HIS A 109 0.13 -6.61 7.16
N PHE A 110 -0.81 -6.06 7.92
CA PHE A 110 -0.75 -6.07 9.37
C PHE A 110 -0.78 -7.49 9.93
N PHE A 111 -1.71 -8.34 9.47
CA PHE A 111 -1.87 -9.67 10.05
C PHE A 111 -0.97 -10.73 9.42
N GLU A 112 -0.74 -10.71 8.11
CA GLU A 112 -0.04 -11.80 7.41
C GLU A 112 1.45 -11.52 7.20
N LEU A 113 1.84 -10.24 7.04
CA LEU A 113 3.23 -9.85 6.75
C LEU A 113 3.98 -9.38 8.00
N ALA A 114 3.47 -8.34 8.67
CA ALA A 114 4.04 -7.81 9.91
C ALA A 114 3.66 -8.65 11.13
N GLY A 115 2.45 -9.23 11.13
CA GLY A 115 1.87 -9.98 12.23
C GLY A 115 2.77 -11.07 12.81
N PRO A 116 3.46 -11.90 12.00
CA PRO A 116 4.36 -12.91 12.55
C PRO A 116 5.49 -12.32 13.42
N ASP A 117 6.02 -11.14 13.11
CA ASP A 117 7.02 -10.49 13.95
C ASP A 117 6.38 -9.90 15.22
N LEU A 118 5.28 -9.18 15.07
CA LEU A 118 4.61 -8.49 16.18
C LEU A 118 3.97 -9.43 17.20
N LEU A 119 3.45 -10.58 16.75
CA LEU A 119 2.66 -11.50 17.58
C LEU A 119 3.45 -12.72 18.07
N LEU A 120 4.43 -13.21 17.30
CA LEU A 120 5.23 -14.37 17.68
C LEU A 120 6.59 -13.96 18.26
N GLY A 121 7.05 -12.75 17.96
CA GLY A 121 8.31 -12.17 18.43
C GLY A 121 9.38 -12.10 17.34
N PHE A 122 10.25 -11.10 17.43
CA PHE A 122 11.30 -10.86 16.43
C PHE A 122 12.35 -11.97 16.42
N ASP A 123 12.59 -12.65 17.55
CA ASP A 123 13.53 -13.77 17.65
C ASP A 123 12.86 -15.15 17.51
N ALA A 124 11.57 -15.20 17.14
CA ALA A 124 10.90 -16.45 16.88
C ALA A 124 11.58 -17.23 15.74
N ALA A 125 11.64 -18.55 15.90
CA ALA A 125 12.30 -19.42 14.93
C ALA A 125 11.69 -19.25 13.52
N PRO A 126 12.48 -19.20 12.43
CA PRO A 126 11.97 -18.93 11.08
C PRO A 126 10.84 -19.88 10.63
N GLU A 127 10.86 -21.12 11.10
CA GLU A 127 9.87 -22.16 10.76
C GLU A 127 8.47 -21.79 11.27
N ILE A 128 8.37 -21.01 12.35
CA ILE A 128 7.11 -20.56 12.94
C ILE A 128 6.82 -19.09 12.67
N ARG A 129 7.81 -18.25 12.35
CA ARG A 129 7.64 -16.79 12.17
C ARG A 129 7.03 -16.44 10.81
N ASN A 130 5.83 -16.97 10.55
CA ASN A 130 5.05 -16.84 9.32
C ASN A 130 3.55 -17.04 9.59
N VAL A 131 2.72 -16.93 8.55
CA VAL A 131 1.24 -17.05 8.67
C VAL A 131 0.80 -18.41 9.23
N VAL A 132 1.52 -19.50 8.98
CA VAL A 132 1.16 -20.83 9.52
C VAL A 132 1.41 -20.88 11.03
N GLY A 133 2.48 -20.26 11.51
CA GLY A 133 2.71 -20.12 12.95
C GLY A 133 1.66 -19.27 13.64
N LEU A 134 1.13 -18.23 12.98
CA LEU A 134 -0.01 -17.47 13.50
C LEU A 134 -1.26 -18.34 13.65
N ILE A 135 -1.53 -19.25 12.70
CA ILE A 135 -2.62 -20.23 12.83
C ILE A 135 -2.40 -21.10 14.06
N GLY A 136 -1.17 -21.60 14.28
CA GLY A 136 -0.84 -22.43 15.44
C GLY A 136 -0.98 -21.68 16.77
N ALA A 137 -0.60 -20.41 16.82
CA ALA A 137 -0.63 -19.58 18.02
C ALA A 137 -2.04 -19.05 18.35
N ASN A 138 -2.79 -18.61 17.35
CA ASN A 138 -4.13 -18.07 17.50
C ASN A 138 -4.99 -18.30 16.23
N PRO A 139 -5.64 -19.47 16.11
CA PRO A 139 -6.48 -19.78 14.95
C PRO A 139 -7.64 -18.80 14.76
N GLU A 140 -8.28 -18.37 15.86
CA GLU A 140 -9.43 -17.47 15.81
C GLU A 140 -9.07 -16.10 15.22
N LEU A 141 -7.96 -15.51 15.71
CA LEU A 141 -7.46 -14.24 15.19
C LEU A 141 -7.09 -14.36 13.71
N THR A 142 -6.44 -15.47 13.33
CA THR A 142 -6.03 -15.69 11.94
C THR A 142 -7.23 -15.81 11.01
N VAL A 143 -8.31 -16.48 11.44
CA VAL A 143 -9.57 -16.52 10.69
C VAL A 143 -10.16 -15.12 10.54
N LYS A 144 -10.19 -14.31 11.60
CA LYS A 144 -10.67 -12.91 11.52
C LYS A 144 -9.86 -12.10 10.51
N ALA A 145 -8.53 -12.21 10.53
CA ALA A 145 -7.63 -11.55 9.58
C ALA A 145 -7.95 -11.91 8.12
N VAL A 146 -8.12 -13.21 7.83
CA VAL A 146 -8.49 -13.69 6.49
C VAL A 146 -9.87 -13.19 6.07
N GLN A 147 -10.84 -13.15 7.00
CA GLN A 147 -12.17 -12.59 6.70
C GLN A 147 -12.14 -11.09 6.42
N LEU A 148 -11.30 -10.31 7.11
CA LEU A 148 -11.11 -8.89 6.82
C LEU A 148 -10.55 -8.66 5.42
N ARG A 149 -9.53 -9.43 5.04
CA ARG A 149 -8.98 -9.40 3.67
C ARG A 149 -10.03 -9.80 2.64
N LYS A 150 -10.82 -10.84 2.94
CA LYS A 150 -11.93 -11.29 2.08
C LYS A 150 -12.97 -10.18 1.91
N PHE A 151 -13.36 -9.48 2.97
CA PHE A 151 -14.35 -8.40 2.92
C PHE A 151 -13.94 -7.32 1.91
N GLY A 152 -12.72 -6.78 2.01
CA GLY A 152 -12.22 -5.80 1.04
C GLY A 152 -12.15 -6.34 -0.39
N GLN A 153 -11.74 -7.60 -0.55
CA GLN A 153 -11.70 -8.26 -1.87
C GLN A 153 -13.08 -8.53 -2.48
N GLU A 154 -14.10 -8.82 -1.67
CA GLU A 154 -15.47 -8.99 -2.17
C GLU A 154 -16.06 -7.66 -2.63
N ILE A 155 -15.75 -6.53 -1.98
CA ILE A 155 -16.12 -5.19 -2.50
C ILE A 155 -15.54 -4.99 -3.90
N ILE A 156 -14.23 -5.25 -4.07
CA ILE A 156 -13.55 -5.12 -5.37
C ILE A 156 -14.19 -6.05 -6.42
N LYS A 157 -14.48 -7.29 -6.06
CA LYS A 157 -15.10 -8.27 -6.97
C LYS A 157 -16.53 -7.88 -7.37
N THR A 158 -17.35 -7.43 -6.44
CA THR A 158 -18.73 -7.01 -6.69
C THR A 158 -18.80 -5.91 -7.74
N LEU A 159 -17.89 -4.95 -7.64
CA LEU A 159 -17.79 -3.83 -8.58
C LEU A 159 -17.07 -4.21 -9.87
N GLY A 160 -15.86 -4.78 -9.77
CA GLY A 160 -14.95 -5.00 -10.90
C GLY A 160 -14.93 -6.40 -11.49
N GLY A 161 -15.84 -7.28 -11.07
CA GLY A 161 -15.98 -8.66 -11.55
C GLY A 161 -14.87 -9.62 -11.11
N ARG A 162 -13.73 -9.08 -10.63
CA ARG A 162 -12.53 -9.81 -10.23
C ARG A 162 -11.95 -9.18 -8.97
N LYS A 163 -11.41 -10.01 -8.07
CA LYS A 163 -10.68 -9.55 -6.86
C LYS A 163 -9.36 -8.85 -7.22
N ILE A 164 -8.66 -9.40 -8.22
CA ILE A 164 -7.34 -8.93 -8.64
C ILE A 164 -7.44 -8.55 -10.12
N HIS A 165 -6.89 -7.37 -10.43
CA HIS A 165 -6.96 -6.72 -11.74
C HIS A 165 -8.40 -6.49 -12.23
N PRO A 166 -9.15 -5.60 -11.57
CA PRO A 166 -10.55 -5.29 -11.92
C PRO A 166 -10.66 -4.62 -13.30
N VAL A 167 -11.87 -4.65 -13.85
CA VAL A 167 -12.19 -4.10 -15.18
C VAL A 167 -13.30 -3.04 -15.12
N PHE A 168 -13.36 -2.26 -14.05
CA PHE A 168 -14.54 -1.47 -13.68
C PHE A 168 -14.51 -0.02 -14.16
N ALA A 169 -13.46 0.70 -13.81
CA ALA A 169 -13.25 2.08 -14.17
C ALA A 169 -12.84 2.16 -15.63
N VAL A 170 -13.60 2.98 -16.36
CA VAL A 170 -13.39 3.32 -17.77
C VAL A 170 -13.33 4.85 -17.88
N PRO A 171 -12.74 5.41 -18.94
CA PRO A 171 -12.77 6.86 -19.16
C PRO A 171 -14.21 7.39 -19.08
N GLY A 172 -14.43 8.44 -18.29
CA GLY A 172 -15.72 9.06 -18.02
C GLY A 172 -16.57 8.40 -16.93
N GLY A 173 -16.13 7.29 -16.31
CA GLY A 173 -16.85 6.70 -15.18
C GLY A 173 -16.58 5.23 -14.91
N VAL A 174 -17.65 4.44 -14.87
CA VAL A 174 -17.63 3.00 -14.57
C VAL A 174 -18.53 2.27 -15.56
N ASN A 175 -18.21 1.01 -15.85
CA ASN A 175 -18.95 0.21 -16.83
C ASN A 175 -20.13 -0.59 -16.24
N LYS A 176 -20.35 -0.52 -14.92
CA LYS A 176 -21.43 -1.22 -14.23
C LYS A 176 -21.95 -0.37 -13.07
N SER A 177 -23.27 -0.40 -12.84
CA SER A 177 -23.91 0.11 -11.62
C SER A 177 -23.94 -0.94 -10.51
N MET A 178 -23.99 -0.50 -9.26
CA MET A 178 -24.21 -1.39 -8.12
C MET A 178 -25.72 -1.57 -7.87
N THR A 179 -26.16 -2.80 -7.62
CA THR A 179 -27.55 -3.07 -7.22
C THR A 179 -27.77 -2.83 -5.72
N VAL A 180 -29.04 -2.69 -5.32
CA VAL A 180 -29.40 -2.55 -3.90
C VAL A 180 -28.97 -3.78 -3.10
N GLU A 181 -29.16 -4.99 -3.66
CA GLU A 181 -28.75 -6.25 -3.02
C GLU A 181 -27.23 -6.34 -2.85
N GLU A 182 -26.44 -5.95 -3.87
CA GLU A 182 -24.98 -5.88 -3.78
C GLU A 182 -24.53 -4.93 -2.66
N ARG A 183 -25.17 -3.76 -2.57
CA ARG A 183 -24.93 -2.78 -1.52
C ARG A 183 -25.27 -3.33 -0.14
N ASP A 184 -26.43 -3.96 0.01
CA ASP A 184 -26.89 -4.53 1.29
C ASP A 184 -25.97 -5.68 1.75
N ASN A 185 -25.49 -6.50 0.81
CA ASN A 185 -24.51 -7.55 1.10
C ASN A 185 -23.17 -7.00 1.62
N ILE A 186 -22.70 -5.87 1.08
CA ILE A 186 -21.50 -5.20 1.60
C ILE A 186 -21.79 -4.65 3.01
N LEU A 187 -22.93 -3.98 3.20
CA LEU A 187 -23.30 -3.41 4.51
C LEU A 187 -23.36 -4.47 5.62
N ASN A 188 -23.87 -5.66 5.33
CA ASN A 188 -23.94 -6.77 6.29
C ASN A 188 -22.57 -7.21 6.84
N GLY A 189 -21.47 -6.92 6.12
CA GLY A 189 -20.12 -7.26 6.56
C GLY A 189 -19.39 -6.14 7.32
N VAL A 190 -19.91 -4.91 7.31
CA VAL A 190 -19.20 -3.72 7.82
C VAL A 190 -18.90 -3.83 9.31
N ASP A 191 -19.88 -4.18 10.13
CA ASP A 191 -19.68 -4.26 11.59
C ASP A 191 -18.65 -5.32 11.96
N THR A 192 -18.69 -6.48 11.30
CA THR A 192 -17.68 -7.54 11.51
C THR A 192 -16.28 -7.10 11.10
N ALA A 193 -16.16 -6.36 9.99
CA ALA A 193 -14.88 -5.81 9.54
C ALA A 193 -14.35 -4.76 10.54
N ILE A 194 -15.21 -3.85 11.01
CA ILE A 194 -14.87 -2.84 12.03
C ILE A 194 -14.40 -3.51 13.33
N ASP A 195 -15.09 -4.55 13.79
CA ASP A 195 -14.71 -5.25 15.02
C ASP A 195 -13.35 -5.96 14.86
N THR A 196 -13.07 -6.52 13.70
CA THR A 196 -11.74 -7.06 13.40
C THR A 196 -10.66 -5.98 13.37
N LEU A 197 -10.95 -4.81 12.80
CA LEU A 197 -10.04 -3.66 12.80
C LEU A 197 -9.75 -3.17 14.23
N LYS A 198 -10.75 -3.11 15.12
CA LYS A 198 -10.56 -2.77 16.54
C LYS A 198 -9.63 -3.75 17.24
N VAL A 199 -9.75 -5.06 16.94
CA VAL A 199 -8.81 -6.07 17.46
C VAL A 199 -7.38 -5.79 16.98
N GLY A 200 -7.19 -5.52 15.69
CA GLY A 200 -5.87 -5.16 15.14
C GLY A 200 -5.27 -3.91 15.78
N LEU A 201 -6.08 -2.87 15.98
CA LEU A 201 -5.67 -1.65 16.68
C LEU A 201 -5.27 -1.94 18.14
N GLN A 202 -6.01 -2.79 18.84
CA GLN A 202 -5.69 -3.16 20.22
C GLN A 202 -4.36 -3.92 20.29
N ILE A 203 -4.14 -4.88 19.38
CA ILE A 203 -2.86 -5.60 19.26
C ILE A 203 -1.70 -4.61 19.10
N MET A 204 -1.81 -3.66 18.18
CA MET A 204 -0.74 -2.69 17.94
C MET A 204 -0.51 -1.77 19.15
N LYS A 205 -1.59 -1.31 19.81
CA LYS A 205 -1.48 -0.48 21.02
C LYS A 205 -0.81 -1.24 22.16
N ASP A 206 -1.18 -2.49 22.39
CA ASP A 206 -0.60 -3.33 23.44
C ASP A 206 0.87 -3.65 23.15
N TRP A 207 1.20 -3.92 21.88
CA TRP A 207 2.57 -4.11 21.46
C TRP A 207 3.40 -2.83 21.64
N ALA A 208 2.88 -1.68 21.20
CA ALA A 208 3.58 -0.40 21.32
C ALA A 208 3.82 0.00 22.79
N ALA A 209 2.84 -0.22 23.67
CA ALA A 209 2.98 0.05 25.09
C ALA A 209 4.11 -0.76 25.74
N LYS A 210 4.36 -1.98 25.26
CA LYS A 210 5.43 -2.86 25.76
C LYS A 210 6.79 -2.60 25.12
N ASN A 211 6.82 -2.08 23.89
CA ASN A 211 8.03 -1.91 23.07
C ASN A 211 8.33 -0.45 22.74
N MET A 212 7.94 0.48 23.63
CA MET A 212 8.08 1.92 23.41
C MET A 212 9.55 2.35 23.25
N GLU A 213 10.48 1.66 23.93
CA GLU A 213 11.92 1.93 23.77
C GLU A 213 12.38 1.63 22.33
N ASP A 214 11.96 0.50 21.77
CA ASP A 214 12.29 0.13 20.39
C ASP A 214 11.67 1.10 19.38
N ILE A 215 10.40 1.46 19.58
CA ILE A 215 9.71 2.46 18.74
C ILE A 215 10.48 3.78 18.70
N ASN A 216 11.02 4.22 19.83
CA ASN A 216 11.74 5.50 19.92
C ASN A 216 13.19 5.43 19.40
N LYS A 217 13.72 4.24 19.11
CA LYS A 217 15.12 4.05 18.69
C LYS A 217 15.27 3.52 17.27
N PHE A 218 14.37 2.65 16.83
CA PHE A 218 14.52 1.95 15.56
C PHE A 218 14.24 2.87 14.37
N ALA A 219 15.29 3.26 13.66
CA ALA A 219 15.21 4.08 12.44
C ALA A 219 14.39 5.38 12.59
N VAL A 220 14.48 6.03 13.75
CA VAL A 220 13.79 7.31 14.00
C VAL A 220 14.64 8.45 13.42
N PHE A 221 14.14 9.09 12.36
CA PHE A 221 14.74 10.30 11.81
C PHE A 221 13.64 11.25 11.28
N PRO A 222 13.78 12.57 11.51
CA PRO A 222 12.75 13.55 11.13
C PRO A 222 12.81 13.89 9.62
N THR A 223 11.67 13.76 8.93
CA THR A 223 11.49 14.07 7.51
C THR A 223 10.29 14.98 7.26
N GLY A 224 10.14 15.48 6.03
CA GLY A 224 8.83 15.97 5.59
C GLY A 224 7.85 14.82 5.35
N TYR A 225 6.57 15.15 5.29
CA TYR A 225 5.49 14.21 4.94
C TYR A 225 4.58 14.87 3.94
N PHE A 226 4.14 14.13 2.92
CA PHE A 226 3.04 14.57 2.09
C PHE A 226 1.99 13.48 1.89
N GLY A 227 0.76 13.90 1.65
CA GLY A 227 -0.38 13.03 1.41
C GLY A 227 -1.55 13.82 0.83
N LEU A 228 -2.53 13.10 0.33
CA LEU A 228 -3.80 13.72 -0.08
C LEU A 228 -4.56 14.20 1.15
N THR A 229 -5.21 15.36 1.01
CA THR A 229 -6.01 15.95 2.08
C THR A 229 -7.33 16.49 1.57
N THR A 230 -8.34 16.46 2.44
CA THR A 230 -9.58 17.24 2.24
C THR A 230 -9.30 18.73 2.42
N PRO A 231 -10.19 19.64 1.98
CA PRO A 231 -10.05 21.08 2.22
C PRO A 231 -9.86 21.47 3.69
N GLU A 232 -10.37 20.66 4.62
CA GLU A 232 -10.26 20.84 6.06
C GLU A 232 -9.01 20.17 6.67
N ASN A 233 -8.05 19.72 5.84
CA ASN A 233 -6.87 18.95 6.25
C ASN A 233 -7.19 17.58 6.85
N GLY A 234 -8.33 16.97 6.47
CA GLY A 234 -8.66 15.60 6.81
C GLY A 234 -7.91 14.57 5.97
N LEU A 235 -7.93 13.30 6.40
CA LEU A 235 -7.42 12.18 5.62
C LEU A 235 -8.24 12.04 4.32
N GLU A 236 -7.55 11.99 3.20
CA GLU A 236 -8.12 11.71 1.88
C GLU A 236 -7.30 10.59 1.22
N LEU A 237 -7.98 9.69 0.51
CA LEU A 237 -7.35 8.50 -0.07
C LEU A 237 -7.65 8.34 -1.57
N TYR A 238 -8.66 9.02 -2.10
CA TYR A 238 -9.12 8.87 -3.47
C TYR A 238 -8.94 10.14 -4.31
N ASP A 239 -9.38 11.31 -3.84
CA ASP A 239 -9.31 12.55 -4.61
C ASP A 239 -9.19 13.81 -3.73
N GLY A 240 -8.12 14.57 -3.89
CA GLY A 240 -7.87 15.78 -3.13
C GLY A 240 -6.54 16.44 -3.51
N ASP A 241 -6.20 17.52 -2.81
CA ASP A 241 -4.91 18.18 -2.97
C ASP A 241 -3.84 17.45 -2.18
N ILE A 242 -2.63 17.41 -2.76
CA ILE A 242 -1.44 16.92 -2.08
C ILE A 242 -0.93 18.05 -1.19
N ARG A 243 -0.78 17.76 0.10
CA ARG A 243 -0.23 18.67 1.11
C ARG A 243 1.12 18.15 1.58
N LEU A 244 2.17 18.97 1.47
CA LEU A 244 3.50 18.70 1.98
C LEU A 244 3.76 19.51 3.26
N ILE A 245 4.16 18.83 4.33
CA ILE A 245 4.62 19.43 5.58
C ILE A 245 6.10 19.15 5.82
N SER A 246 6.78 20.09 6.45
CA SER A 246 8.14 19.95 6.98
C SER A 246 8.20 18.98 8.16
N ARG A 247 9.42 18.66 8.60
CA ARG A 247 9.66 17.87 9.81
C ARG A 247 9.14 18.52 11.09
N GLU A 248 8.96 19.84 11.09
CA GLU A 248 8.35 20.60 12.18
C GLU A 248 6.82 20.72 12.07
N GLY A 249 6.20 20.10 11.05
CA GLY A 249 4.76 20.13 10.83
C GLY A 249 4.24 21.41 10.15
N LYS A 250 5.12 22.34 9.77
CA LYS A 250 4.75 23.52 8.98
C LYS A 250 4.45 23.10 7.54
N GLU A 251 3.31 23.55 7.00
CA GLU A 251 2.96 23.40 5.58
C GLU A 251 3.98 24.13 4.69
N LEU A 252 4.53 23.39 3.73
CA LEU A 252 5.51 23.88 2.76
C LEU A 252 4.83 24.15 1.43
N GLU A 253 4.07 23.19 0.93
CA GLU A 253 3.43 23.24 -0.39
C GLU A 253 2.05 22.58 -0.36
N ARG A 254 1.18 23.03 -1.25
CA ARG A 254 -0.12 22.41 -1.53
C ARG A 254 -0.42 22.51 -3.02
N PHE A 255 -0.68 21.37 -3.65
CA PHE A 255 -0.83 21.31 -5.10
C PHE A 255 -1.74 20.16 -5.52
N THR A 256 -2.32 20.29 -6.73
CA THR A 256 -3.08 19.20 -7.34
C THR A 256 -2.13 18.16 -7.93
N GLY A 257 -2.57 16.91 -8.02
CA GLY A 257 -1.77 15.85 -8.65
C GLY A 257 -1.37 16.14 -10.11
N ALA A 258 -2.05 17.05 -10.80
CA ALA A 258 -1.68 17.46 -12.15
C ALA A 258 -0.36 18.24 -12.23
N ASN A 259 0.04 18.91 -11.14
CA ASN A 259 1.24 19.76 -11.08
C ASN A 259 2.39 19.09 -10.33
N TYR A 260 2.36 17.77 -10.11
CA TYR A 260 3.34 17.10 -9.25
C TYR A 260 4.79 17.28 -9.70
N LEU A 261 5.03 17.47 -11.01
CA LEU A 261 6.38 17.69 -11.57
C LEU A 261 7.01 19.03 -11.16
N ASP A 262 6.22 20.00 -10.71
CA ASP A 262 6.73 21.26 -10.19
C ASP A 262 7.27 21.11 -8.75
N HIS A 263 6.96 19.99 -8.09
CA HIS A 263 7.22 19.77 -6.66
C HIS A 263 8.04 18.51 -6.36
N ILE A 264 8.00 17.50 -7.23
CA ILE A 264 8.64 16.19 -7.02
C ILE A 264 9.73 15.98 -8.08
N ALA A 265 10.94 15.66 -7.62
CA ALA A 265 12.03 15.20 -8.46
C ALA A 265 12.32 13.73 -8.16
N GLU A 266 13.05 13.03 -9.03
CA GLU A 266 13.47 11.65 -8.76
C GLU A 266 14.98 11.52 -8.96
N HIS A 267 15.69 11.09 -7.92
CA HIS A 267 17.12 10.78 -8.00
C HIS A 267 17.35 9.28 -8.26
N VAL A 268 18.44 8.95 -8.93
CA VAL A 268 18.84 7.57 -9.24
C VAL A 268 20.20 7.27 -8.64
N GLU A 269 20.26 6.15 -7.95
CA GLU A 269 21.47 5.60 -7.36
C GLU A 269 21.93 4.36 -8.14
N PRO A 270 23.24 4.12 -8.30
CA PRO A 270 23.76 3.01 -9.12
C PRO A 270 23.52 1.62 -8.51
N TRP A 271 23.05 1.54 -7.26
CA TRP A 271 22.93 0.31 -6.49
C TRP A 271 21.48 -0.19 -6.32
N SER A 272 20.48 0.50 -6.87
CA SER A 272 19.07 0.11 -6.78
C SER A 272 18.30 0.55 -8.03
N TYR A 273 17.33 -0.26 -8.48
CA TYR A 273 16.38 0.18 -9.51
C TYR A 273 15.28 1.10 -8.95
N LEU A 274 15.06 1.08 -7.62
CA LEU A 274 14.15 2.01 -6.97
C LEU A 274 14.79 3.41 -6.94
N LYS A 275 14.07 4.40 -7.46
CA LYS A 275 14.45 5.82 -7.43
C LYS A 275 14.29 6.40 -6.02
N PHE A 276 14.82 7.60 -5.80
CA PHE A 276 14.77 8.33 -4.54
C PHE A 276 14.09 9.69 -4.79
N PRO A 277 12.76 9.77 -4.63
CA PRO A 277 12.00 11.01 -4.79
C PRO A 277 12.22 12.03 -3.66
#